data_AF-A0A820JCY6-F1
#
_entry.id   AF-A0A820JCY6-F1
#
_cell.length_a   1.000
_cell.length_b   1.000
_cell.length_c   1.000
_cell.angle_alpha   90.00
_cell.angle_beta   90.00
_cell.angle_gamma   90.00
#
_symmetry.space_group_name_H-M   'P 1'
#
loop_
_entity.id
_entity.type
_entity.pdbx_description
1 polymer ?
#
loop_
_entity_poly.entity_id
_entity_poly.type
_entity_poly.pdbx_seq_one_letter_code
_entity_poly.pdbx_strand_id
1 'polypeptide(L)'
;APNKIVNISRCGHYIRPYVHQQYIHCMNDKSILTKEKLHEQLIELKTTDKYWNQSVYLSSSGGSGGKRLFFATDIQENLRQRQILVNMMIEQNIISSTDICLNLFQSGNIYRSFEIFNDFCSIANCTTIPMGANANNNDIYEIIQYFKPNVLMGSPYRLMELALFIEKQEKNEIYFEKIYFACESLDKIKQDYFKRIFHCSIYIGFYGSAETGVYACQSPNYSSTKIYLYPKELVNIEIVNSKIIVTNLIRKRNQLIRFDSGDLGRIISTNENSK
;
A
#
# COMPACT_ATOMS: atom_id res chain seq x y z
N ALA A 1 28.72 28.53 -16.44
CA ALA A 1 27.40 28.37 -17.09
C ALA A 1 27.57 27.29 -18.14
N PRO A 2 26.94 26.12 -17.96
CA PRO A 2 25.54 25.86 -18.32
C PRO A 2 24.75 25.30 -17.11
N ASN A 3 23.52 25.64 -16.80
CA ASN A 3 22.54 26.51 -17.45
C ASN A 3 21.76 27.24 -16.35
N LYS A 4 21.73 28.57 -16.50
CA LYS A 4 20.75 29.44 -15.85
C LYS A 4 19.33 28.99 -16.25
N ILE A 5 18.39 29.16 -15.35
CA ILE A 5 16.99 29.51 -15.64
C ILE A 5 16.79 30.81 -14.86
N VAL A 6 17.08 32.00 -15.40
CA VAL A 6 16.25 32.85 -16.27
C VAL A 6 14.75 32.67 -16.10
N ASN A 7 14.15 33.63 -15.38
CA ASN A 7 12.73 33.88 -15.31
C ASN A 7 12.27 34.50 -16.64
N ILE A 8 11.45 33.78 -17.43
CA ILE A 8 10.71 34.36 -18.54
C ILE A 8 9.30 33.74 -18.61
N SER A 9 8.31 34.64 -18.50
CA SER A 9 6.91 34.56 -18.93
C SER A 9 5.92 33.57 -18.28
N ARG A 10 4.89 34.20 -17.71
CA ARG A 10 3.45 33.87 -17.66
C ARG A 10 2.99 32.66 -18.51
N CYS A 11 2.33 31.70 -17.84
CA CYS A 11 1.60 30.52 -18.35
C CYS A 11 2.45 29.30 -18.77
N GLY A 12 2.22 28.14 -18.13
CA GLY A 12 2.60 26.82 -18.66
C GLY A 12 3.34 25.91 -17.66
N HIS A 13 2.82 24.68 -17.49
CA HIS A 13 3.29 23.61 -16.61
C HIS A 13 4.80 23.31 -16.66
N TYR A 14 5.40 22.97 -15.51
CA TYR A 14 6.76 22.43 -15.41
C TYR A 14 6.73 20.92 -15.17
N ILE A 15 7.24 20.14 -16.13
CA ILE A 15 7.62 18.74 -15.91
C ILE A 15 9.12 18.72 -15.59
N ARG A 16 9.48 18.16 -14.43
CA ARG A 16 10.87 17.84 -14.07
C ARG A 16 10.94 16.37 -13.62
N PRO A 17 11.64 15.48 -14.33
CA PRO A 17 12.03 14.19 -13.80
C PRO A 17 13.49 14.20 -13.32
N TYR A 18 13.84 13.12 -12.61
CA TYR A 18 15.16 12.69 -12.17
C TYR A 18 15.63 13.18 -10.79
N VAL A 19 15.34 12.36 -9.77
CA VAL A 19 16.15 12.33 -8.55
C VAL A 19 17.39 11.50 -8.91
N HIS A 20 18.53 12.17 -9.08
CA HIS A 20 19.83 11.53 -9.31
C HIS A 20 20.27 10.80 -8.03
N GLN A 21 20.87 9.60 -8.16
CA GLN A 21 21.50 8.82 -7.07
C GLN A 21 22.46 9.65 -6.19
N GLN A 22 23.03 10.73 -6.71
CA GLN A 22 23.91 11.64 -5.96
C GLN A 22 23.24 12.30 -4.75
N TYR A 23 21.90 12.42 -4.72
CA TYR A 23 21.19 12.94 -3.55
C TYR A 23 21.10 11.94 -2.39
N ILE A 24 21.30 10.63 -2.62
CA ILE A 24 21.23 9.60 -1.57
C ILE A 24 22.35 9.77 -0.55
N HIS A 25 23.56 10.16 -0.98
CA HIS A 25 24.66 10.42 -0.05
C HIS A 25 24.41 11.60 0.90
N CYS A 26 23.76 12.67 0.43
CA CYS A 26 23.37 13.81 1.29
C CYS A 26 22.16 13.51 2.19
N MET A 27 21.47 12.38 2.02
CA MET A 27 20.33 12.01 2.86
C MET A 27 20.78 11.48 4.23
N ASN A 28 21.90 10.74 4.30
CA ASN A 28 22.42 10.18 5.55
C ASN A 28 22.76 11.25 6.60
N ASP A 29 23.09 12.46 6.15
CA ASP A 29 23.41 13.61 7.01
C ASP A 29 22.16 14.31 7.56
N LYS A 30 20.96 14.03 7.03
CA LYS A 30 19.70 14.61 7.54
C LYS A 30 19.24 13.88 8.79
N SER A 31 18.71 14.63 9.77
CA SER A 31 18.10 14.02 10.96
C SER A 31 16.88 13.17 10.59
N ILE A 32 16.64 12.09 11.34
CA ILE A 32 15.43 11.27 11.23
C ILE A 32 14.19 12.14 11.38
N LEU A 33 13.26 12.02 10.43
CA LEU A 33 11.97 12.69 10.44
C LEU A 33 10.99 11.85 11.25
N THR A 34 10.61 12.33 12.42
CA THR A 34 9.59 11.66 13.25
C THR A 34 8.19 12.07 12.80
N LYS A 35 7.20 11.29 13.24
CA LYS A 35 5.79 11.59 12.98
C LYS A 35 5.37 12.94 13.55
N GLU A 36 5.86 13.30 14.74
CA GLU A 36 5.61 14.59 15.38
C GLU A 36 6.14 15.75 14.52
N LYS A 37 7.40 15.67 14.07
CA LYS A 37 8.00 16.69 13.20
C LYS A 37 7.26 16.82 11.87
N LEU A 38 6.85 15.69 11.28
CA LEU A 38 6.05 15.70 10.07
C LEU A 38 4.70 16.38 10.30
N HIS A 39 4.07 16.18 11.45
CA HIS A 39 2.82 16.86 11.79
C HIS A 39 2.99 18.37 11.91
N GLU A 40 4.06 18.83 12.56
CA GLU A 40 4.38 20.26 12.66
C GLU A 40 4.53 20.88 11.26
N GLN A 41 5.29 20.23 10.38
CA GLN A 41 5.47 20.66 8.99
C GLN A 41 4.14 20.72 8.23
N LEU A 42 3.26 19.72 8.39
CA LEU A 42 1.96 19.69 7.71
C LEU A 42 1.00 20.77 8.22
N ILE A 43 1.07 21.14 9.50
CA ILE A 43 0.28 22.24 10.06
C ILE A 43 0.75 23.58 9.49
N GLU A 44 2.08 23.79 9.43
CA GLU A 44 2.66 24.99 8.83
C GLU A 44 2.34 25.10 7.33
N LEU A 45 2.40 24.00 6.58
CA LEU A 45 2.07 24.02 5.15
C LEU A 45 0.60 24.39 4.91
N LYS A 46 -0.32 23.98 5.79
CA LYS A 46 -1.74 24.38 5.68
C LYS A 46 -1.96 25.88 5.84
N THR A 47 -1.11 26.57 6.61
CA THR A 47 -1.22 28.01 6.83
C THR A 47 -0.45 28.82 5.78
N THR A 48 0.61 28.25 5.21
CA THR A 48 1.55 28.97 4.32
C THR A 48 1.35 28.67 2.83
N ASP A 49 0.91 27.47 2.45
CA ASP A 49 0.69 27.08 1.05
C ASP A 49 -0.80 27.18 0.68
N LYS A 50 -1.19 28.21 -0.05
CA LYS A 50 -2.58 28.36 -0.55
C LYS A 50 -3.06 27.21 -1.45
N TYR A 51 -2.16 26.36 -1.94
CA TYR A 51 -2.43 25.22 -2.80
C TYR A 51 -2.28 23.87 -2.07
N TRP A 52 -2.23 23.89 -0.72
CA TRP A 52 -2.01 22.68 0.09
C TRP A 52 -3.08 21.59 -0.13
N ASN A 53 -4.30 22.00 -0.51
CA ASN A 53 -5.46 21.13 -0.72
C ASN A 53 -5.82 20.92 -2.20
N GLN A 54 -4.99 21.35 -3.15
CA GLN A 54 -5.28 21.22 -4.59
C GLN A 54 -4.56 20.02 -5.20
N SER A 55 -5.29 19.25 -6.02
CA SER A 55 -4.78 18.06 -6.72
C SER A 55 -4.20 16.99 -5.78
N VAL A 56 -4.79 16.87 -4.58
CA VAL A 56 -4.33 15.96 -3.54
C VAL A 56 -5.28 14.79 -3.32
N TYR A 57 -4.68 13.62 -3.14
CA TYR A 57 -5.29 12.45 -2.55
C TYR A 57 -5.14 12.56 -1.02
N LEU A 58 -6.26 12.71 -0.30
CA LEU A 58 -6.28 12.81 1.16
C LEU A 58 -6.41 11.43 1.83
N SER A 59 -5.65 11.25 2.90
CA SER A 59 -5.76 10.07 3.78
C SER A 59 -5.76 10.46 5.24
N SER A 60 -6.56 9.76 6.05
CA SER A 60 -6.40 9.84 7.49
C SER A 60 -5.17 9.04 7.92
N SER A 61 -4.24 9.66 8.65
CA SER A 61 -3.20 8.92 9.38
C SER A 61 -3.76 8.34 10.66
N GLY A 62 -3.53 7.05 10.89
CA GLY A 62 -3.83 6.41 12.17
C GLY A 62 -2.96 6.98 13.30
N GLY A 63 -3.53 7.04 14.50
CA GLY A 63 -2.86 7.43 15.73
C GLY A 63 -3.79 7.26 16.94
N SER A 64 -3.32 6.61 17.99
CA SER A 64 -4.04 6.34 19.25
C SER A 64 -4.29 7.60 20.11
N GLY A 65 -3.84 8.78 19.66
CA GLY A 65 -3.88 10.05 20.39
C GLY A 65 -5.05 11.00 20.07
N GLY A 66 -6.15 10.52 19.47
CA GLY A 66 -7.42 11.24 19.36
C GLY A 66 -7.54 12.35 18.30
N LYS A 67 -6.45 12.98 17.85
CA LYS A 67 -6.51 13.95 16.73
C LYS A 67 -6.35 13.25 15.38
N ARG A 68 -7.41 13.22 14.57
CA ARG A 68 -7.37 12.77 13.17
C ARG A 68 -6.49 13.73 12.37
N LEU A 69 -5.44 13.18 11.76
CA LEU A 69 -4.54 13.93 10.90
C LEU A 69 -4.74 13.49 9.46
N PHE A 70 -4.70 14.47 8.56
CA PHE A 70 -4.86 14.26 7.13
C PHE A 70 -3.52 14.44 6.45
N PHE A 71 -3.08 13.38 5.78
CA PHE A 71 -1.92 13.42 4.92
C PHE A 71 -2.38 13.67 3.48
N ALA A 72 -1.87 14.74 2.88
CA ALA A 72 -2.19 15.13 1.50
C ALA A 72 -1.07 14.65 0.57
N THR A 73 -1.37 13.73 -0.33
CA THR A 73 -0.43 13.25 -1.35
C THR A 73 -0.81 13.85 -2.69
N ASP A 74 0.14 14.22 -3.54
CA ASP A 74 -0.20 14.59 -4.93
C ASP A 74 -0.81 13.37 -5.66
N ILE A 75 -1.91 13.58 -6.40
CA ILE A 75 -2.63 12.49 -7.08
C ILE A 75 -1.73 11.76 -8.06
N GLN A 76 -0.93 12.47 -8.85
CA GLN A 76 -0.07 11.88 -9.88
C GLN A 76 1.11 11.14 -9.25
N GLU A 77 1.68 11.67 -8.18
CA GLU A 77 2.70 10.97 -7.40
C GLU A 77 2.14 9.67 -6.80
N ASN A 78 0.90 9.70 -6.32
CA ASN A 78 0.24 8.55 -5.74
C ASN A 78 0.00 7.45 -6.80
N LEU A 79 -0.52 7.81 -7.97
CA LEU A 79 -0.72 6.88 -9.09
C LEU A 79 0.62 6.30 -9.59
N ARG A 80 1.66 7.13 -9.70
CA ARG A 80 3.00 6.67 -10.09
C ARG A 80 3.57 5.68 -9.08
N GLN A 81 3.39 5.91 -7.78
CA GLN A 81 3.80 4.98 -6.74
C GLN A 81 3.09 3.62 -6.91
N ARG A 82 1.77 3.63 -7.13
CA ARG A 82 0.99 2.42 -7.37
C ARG A 82 1.48 1.67 -8.61
N GLN A 83 1.73 2.37 -9.71
CA GLN A 83 2.25 1.79 -10.95
C GLN A 83 3.56 1.04 -10.75
N ILE A 84 4.53 1.66 -10.07
CA ILE A 84 5.84 1.04 -9.84
C ILE A 84 5.71 -0.22 -8.97
N LEU A 85 4.89 -0.17 -7.92
CA LEU A 85 4.66 -1.34 -7.07
C LEU A 85 3.98 -2.47 -7.86
N VAL A 86 2.98 -2.16 -8.69
CA VAL A 86 2.29 -3.15 -9.52
C VAL A 86 3.22 -3.77 -10.57
N ASN A 87 4.11 -3.00 -11.17
CA ASN A 87 5.11 -3.55 -12.10
C ASN A 87 5.95 -4.63 -11.41
N MET A 88 6.45 -4.35 -10.20
CA MET A 88 7.15 -5.36 -9.39
C MET A 88 6.24 -6.56 -9.06
N MET A 89 4.96 -6.33 -8.73
CA MET A 89 4.01 -7.42 -8.45
C MET A 89 3.82 -8.33 -9.66
N ILE A 90 3.75 -7.79 -10.88
CA ILE A 90 3.65 -8.56 -12.13
C ILE A 90 4.94 -9.37 -12.34
N GLU A 91 6.11 -8.74 -12.22
CA GLU A 91 7.41 -9.42 -12.35
C GLU A 91 7.60 -10.56 -11.34
N GLN A 92 6.99 -10.44 -10.16
CA GLN A 92 7.03 -11.46 -9.09
C GLN A 92 5.88 -12.48 -9.17
N ASN A 93 5.04 -12.45 -10.21
CA ASN A 93 3.84 -13.29 -10.38
C ASN A 93 2.85 -13.19 -9.18
N ILE A 94 2.81 -12.04 -8.51
CA ILE A 94 1.88 -11.79 -7.40
C ILE A 94 0.48 -11.52 -7.96
N ILE A 95 0.40 -10.71 -9.02
CA ILE A 95 -0.84 -10.31 -9.73
C ILE A 95 -0.70 -10.58 -11.22
N SER A 96 -1.79 -10.98 -11.87
CA SER A 96 -1.86 -11.28 -13.30
C SER A 96 -3.14 -10.71 -13.91
N SER A 97 -3.11 -10.38 -15.20
CA SER A 97 -4.31 -9.99 -15.97
C SER A 97 -5.44 -11.04 -15.98
N THR A 98 -5.11 -12.29 -15.65
CA THR A 98 -6.10 -13.39 -15.51
C THR A 98 -6.79 -13.42 -14.15
N ASP A 99 -6.34 -12.63 -13.18
CA ASP A 99 -6.95 -12.59 -11.85
C ASP A 99 -8.33 -11.93 -11.89
N ILE A 100 -9.28 -12.55 -11.17
CA ILE A 100 -10.59 -12.02 -10.84
C ILE A 100 -10.61 -11.74 -9.33
N CYS A 101 -10.55 -10.46 -9.02
CA CYS A 101 -10.26 -9.93 -7.70
C CYS A 101 -11.53 -9.48 -6.98
N LEU A 102 -11.96 -10.20 -5.95
CA LEU A 102 -13.04 -9.77 -5.06
C LEU A 102 -12.49 -8.83 -3.98
N ASN A 103 -12.81 -7.54 -4.08
CA ASN A 103 -12.29 -6.51 -3.18
C ASN A 103 -13.29 -6.15 -2.07
N LEU A 104 -12.96 -6.51 -0.83
CA LEU A 104 -13.73 -6.26 0.39
C LEU A 104 -13.07 -5.24 1.31
N PHE A 105 -12.09 -4.47 0.83
CA PHE A 105 -11.51 -3.41 1.63
C PHE A 105 -12.49 -2.27 1.92
N GLN A 106 -12.23 -1.50 2.99
CA GLN A 106 -13.07 -0.38 3.38
C GLN A 106 -13.01 0.76 2.35
N SER A 107 -14.18 1.20 1.90
CA SER A 107 -14.37 2.41 1.10
C SER A 107 -14.92 3.56 1.95
N GLY A 108 -14.68 4.80 1.52
CA GLY A 108 -15.15 6.02 2.20
C GLY A 108 -14.35 6.37 3.46
N ASN A 109 -14.85 7.37 4.22
CA ASN A 109 -14.24 7.86 5.47
C ASN A 109 -12.76 8.27 5.35
N ILE A 110 -12.32 8.69 4.16
CA ILE A 110 -10.93 9.08 3.89
C ILE A 110 -9.96 7.90 4.13
N TYR A 111 -10.50 6.68 4.05
CA TYR A 111 -9.76 5.42 4.00
C TYR A 111 -9.49 5.04 2.55
N ARG A 112 -8.38 4.35 2.30
CA ARG A 112 -7.83 4.23 0.95
C ARG A 112 -7.74 2.82 0.40
N SER A 113 -7.79 1.82 1.27
CA SER A 113 -7.46 0.46 0.86
C SER A 113 -8.34 0.00 -0.30
N PHE A 114 -9.65 0.27 -0.27
CA PHE A 114 -10.52 -0.07 -1.39
C PHE A 114 -10.05 0.50 -2.73
N GLU A 115 -9.81 1.82 -2.81
CA GLU A 115 -9.31 2.51 -4.00
C GLU A 115 -7.92 2.02 -4.43
N ILE A 116 -7.01 1.79 -3.48
CA ILE A 116 -5.65 1.32 -3.76
C ILE A 116 -5.67 -0.04 -4.47
N PHE A 117 -6.46 -0.98 -3.95
CA PHE A 117 -6.52 -2.33 -4.50
C PHE A 117 -7.29 -2.39 -5.83
N ASN A 118 -8.29 -1.52 -6.04
CA ASN A 118 -8.93 -1.36 -7.35
C ASN A 118 -7.97 -0.78 -8.39
N ASP A 119 -7.13 0.19 -8.01
CA ASP A 119 -6.09 0.72 -8.88
C ASP A 119 -5.03 -0.34 -9.21
N PHE A 120 -4.61 -1.15 -8.23
CA PHE A 120 -3.68 -2.25 -8.50
C PHE A 120 -4.22 -3.20 -9.56
N CYS A 121 -5.50 -3.57 -9.45
CA CYS A 121 -6.16 -4.40 -10.44
C CYS A 121 -6.20 -3.74 -11.82
N SER A 122 -6.59 -2.46 -11.87
CA SER A 122 -6.69 -1.69 -13.11
C SER A 122 -5.34 -1.56 -13.81
N ILE A 123 -4.28 -1.29 -13.05
CA ILE A 123 -2.92 -1.19 -13.57
C ILE A 123 -2.40 -2.55 -14.07
N ALA A 124 -2.73 -3.63 -13.37
CA ALA A 124 -2.35 -5.00 -13.76
C ALA A 124 -3.24 -5.59 -14.87
N ASN A 125 -4.23 -4.83 -15.34
CA ASN A 125 -5.22 -5.27 -16.32
C ASN A 125 -5.96 -6.55 -15.89
N CYS A 126 -6.25 -6.70 -14.60
CA CYS A 126 -7.03 -7.81 -14.08
C CYS A 126 -8.48 -7.37 -13.78
N THR A 127 -9.37 -8.33 -13.59
CA THR A 127 -10.76 -8.03 -13.24
C THR A 127 -10.83 -7.65 -11.76
N THR A 128 -11.48 -6.53 -11.42
CA THR A 128 -11.82 -6.17 -10.03
C THR A 128 -13.33 -6.17 -9.82
N ILE A 129 -13.77 -6.76 -8.72
CA ILE A 129 -15.15 -6.78 -8.25
C ILE A 129 -15.21 -5.93 -6.98
N PRO A 130 -15.61 -4.65 -7.09
CA PRO A 130 -15.49 -3.67 -6.01
C PRO A 130 -16.69 -3.74 -5.04
N MET A 131 -16.78 -4.80 -4.24
CA MET A 131 -17.89 -5.00 -3.28
C MET A 131 -17.77 -4.13 -2.01
N GLY A 132 -16.54 -3.95 -1.51
CA GLY A 132 -16.24 -3.14 -0.33
C GLY A 132 -16.62 -3.81 1.00
N ALA A 133 -16.05 -3.31 2.09
CA ALA A 133 -16.21 -3.93 3.41
C ALA A 133 -17.65 -3.98 3.94
N ASN A 134 -18.50 -3.02 3.55
CA ASN A 134 -19.88 -2.89 4.04
C ASN A 134 -20.88 -3.76 3.25
N ALA A 135 -20.46 -4.46 2.21
CA ALA A 135 -21.35 -5.33 1.45
C ALA A 135 -21.88 -6.49 2.33
N ASN A 136 -23.15 -6.84 2.12
CA ASN A 136 -23.80 -7.95 2.80
C ASN A 136 -23.15 -9.27 2.38
N ASN A 137 -22.94 -10.19 3.32
CA ASN A 137 -22.33 -11.49 3.04
C ASN A 137 -23.18 -12.36 2.09
N ASN A 138 -24.50 -12.21 2.06
CA ASN A 138 -25.34 -12.89 1.05
C ASN A 138 -25.01 -12.41 -0.37
N ASP A 139 -24.92 -11.10 -0.59
CA ASP A 139 -24.59 -10.51 -1.89
C ASP A 139 -23.17 -10.91 -2.32
N ILE A 140 -22.23 -10.89 -1.37
CA ILE A 140 -20.86 -11.36 -1.62
C ILE A 140 -20.86 -12.84 -2.02
N TYR A 141 -21.62 -13.68 -1.32
CA TYR A 141 -21.71 -15.10 -1.64
C TYR A 141 -22.31 -15.33 -3.03
N GLU A 142 -23.38 -14.62 -3.41
CA GLU A 142 -23.95 -14.67 -4.76
C GLU A 142 -22.91 -14.28 -5.82
N ILE A 143 -22.16 -13.20 -5.58
CA ILE A 143 -21.08 -12.74 -6.46
C ILE A 143 -19.95 -13.79 -6.57
N ILE A 144 -19.59 -14.45 -5.47
CA ILE A 144 -18.60 -15.54 -5.49
C ILE A 144 -19.10 -16.68 -6.38
N GLN A 145 -20.36 -17.09 -6.25
CA GLN A 145 -20.92 -18.17 -7.06
C GLN A 145 -20.99 -17.81 -8.55
N TYR A 146 -21.36 -16.56 -8.86
CA TYR A 146 -21.54 -16.08 -10.23
C TYR A 146 -20.22 -15.84 -10.96
N PHE A 147 -19.31 -15.06 -10.36
CA PHE A 147 -18.07 -14.62 -11.01
C PHE A 147 -16.86 -15.52 -10.74
N LYS A 148 -16.94 -16.39 -9.72
CA LYS A 148 -15.85 -17.31 -9.32
C LYS A 148 -14.49 -16.61 -9.18
N PRO A 149 -14.39 -15.55 -8.36
CA PRO A 149 -13.13 -14.86 -8.12
C PRO A 149 -12.06 -15.81 -7.59
N ASN A 150 -10.84 -15.75 -8.14
CA ASN A 150 -9.70 -16.53 -7.65
C ASN A 150 -8.86 -15.76 -6.62
N VAL A 151 -9.02 -14.43 -6.52
CA VAL A 151 -8.31 -13.58 -5.54
C VAL A 151 -9.31 -12.90 -4.61
N LEU A 152 -9.08 -13.03 -3.31
CA LEU A 152 -9.87 -12.35 -2.26
C LEU A 152 -9.03 -11.27 -1.59
N MET A 153 -9.56 -10.04 -1.49
CA MET A 153 -8.83 -8.91 -0.91
C MET A 153 -9.61 -8.29 0.24
N GLY A 154 -8.96 -8.06 1.38
CA GLY A 154 -9.63 -7.41 2.51
C GLY A 154 -8.77 -7.30 3.78
N SER A 155 -9.29 -6.63 4.81
CA SER A 155 -8.64 -6.68 6.13
C SER A 155 -8.84 -8.07 6.76
N PRO A 156 -7.88 -8.60 7.54
CA PRO A 156 -8.02 -9.89 8.23
C PRO A 156 -9.33 -10.05 9.01
N TYR A 157 -9.82 -8.99 9.68
CA TYR A 157 -11.12 -9.00 10.33
C TYR A 157 -12.28 -9.23 9.35
N ARG A 158 -12.34 -8.47 8.25
CA ARG A 158 -13.45 -8.57 7.28
C ARG A 158 -13.47 -9.94 6.58
N LEU A 159 -12.29 -10.47 6.29
CA LEU A 159 -12.11 -11.81 5.71
C LEU A 159 -12.58 -12.91 6.67
N MET A 160 -12.32 -12.75 7.97
CA MET A 160 -12.80 -13.67 9.01
C MET A 160 -14.33 -13.66 9.12
N GLU A 161 -14.94 -12.48 9.09
CA GLU A 161 -16.40 -12.36 9.09
C GLU A 161 -17.04 -13.13 7.91
N LEU A 162 -16.48 -12.98 6.70
CA LEU A 162 -16.93 -13.72 5.53
C LEU A 162 -16.72 -15.23 5.67
N ALA A 163 -15.57 -15.66 6.21
CA ALA A 163 -15.28 -17.08 6.42
C ALA A 163 -16.27 -17.74 7.38
N LEU A 164 -16.60 -17.06 8.49
CA LEU A 164 -17.61 -17.52 9.44
C LEU A 164 -19.02 -17.57 8.83
N PHE A 165 -19.33 -16.68 7.90
CA PHE A 165 -20.59 -16.72 7.16
C PHE A 165 -20.62 -17.92 6.20
N ILE A 166 -19.54 -18.17 5.46
CA ILE A 166 -19.43 -19.27 4.50
C ILE A 166 -19.47 -20.64 5.19
N GLU A 167 -18.84 -20.78 6.36
CA GLU A 167 -18.89 -22.02 7.15
C GLU A 167 -20.32 -22.47 7.48
N LYS A 168 -21.27 -21.53 7.56
CA LYS A 168 -22.69 -21.82 7.82
C LYS A 168 -23.49 -22.18 6.56
N GLN A 169 -22.91 -22.05 5.38
CA GLN A 169 -23.58 -22.35 4.12
C GLN A 169 -23.44 -23.85 3.80
N GLU A 170 -24.57 -24.55 3.70
CA GLU A 170 -24.59 -26.01 3.53
C GLU A 170 -24.10 -26.49 2.14
N LYS A 171 -23.88 -25.60 1.17
CA LYS A 171 -24.03 -25.97 -0.25
C LYS A 171 -22.90 -25.73 -1.24
N ASN A 172 -21.78 -25.08 -0.95
CA ASN A 172 -20.67 -25.03 -1.92
C ASN A 172 -19.31 -24.84 -1.26
N GLU A 173 -18.31 -25.58 -1.75
CA GLU A 173 -16.90 -25.31 -1.47
C GLU A 173 -16.48 -24.03 -2.22
N ILE A 174 -15.83 -23.10 -1.50
CA ILE A 174 -15.33 -21.85 -2.06
C ILE A 174 -13.82 -21.90 -2.13
N TYR A 175 -13.28 -21.63 -3.30
CA TYR A 175 -11.84 -21.68 -3.56
C TYR A 175 -11.31 -20.30 -3.91
N PHE A 176 -10.27 -19.89 -3.21
CA PHE A 176 -9.43 -18.77 -3.59
C PHE A 176 -7.99 -19.25 -3.73
N GLU A 177 -7.34 -18.85 -4.81
CA GLU A 177 -5.91 -19.13 -5.04
C GLU A 177 -5.04 -18.27 -4.12
N LYS A 178 -5.41 -16.99 -3.98
CA LYS A 178 -4.62 -15.97 -3.28
C LYS A 178 -5.52 -15.09 -2.40
N ILE A 179 -5.04 -14.75 -1.21
CA ILE A 179 -5.64 -13.74 -0.34
C ILE A 179 -4.70 -12.56 -0.19
N TYR A 180 -5.17 -11.36 -0.53
CA TYR A 180 -4.46 -10.11 -0.27
C TYR A 180 -4.99 -9.46 1.00
N PHE A 181 -4.09 -9.14 1.92
CA PHE A 181 -4.46 -8.52 3.19
C PHE A 181 -3.60 -7.31 3.53
N ALA A 182 -4.17 -6.39 4.28
CA ALA A 182 -3.52 -5.18 4.75
C ALA A 182 -4.22 -4.68 6.02
N CYS A 183 -3.70 -3.60 6.60
CA CYS A 183 -4.26 -2.88 7.76
C CYS A 183 -4.10 -3.59 9.11
N GLU A 184 -4.04 -4.92 9.12
CA GLU A 184 -3.80 -5.73 10.31
C GLU A 184 -2.84 -6.89 10.00
N SER A 185 -2.21 -7.43 11.04
CA SER A 185 -1.44 -8.66 10.93
C SER A 185 -2.35 -9.88 10.74
N LEU A 186 -1.95 -10.78 9.83
CA LEU A 186 -2.63 -12.05 9.63
C LEU A 186 -1.89 -13.17 10.39
N ASP A 187 -2.39 -13.53 11.56
CA ASP A 187 -1.82 -14.60 12.38
C ASP A 187 -2.10 -16.01 11.82
N LYS A 188 -1.40 -17.00 12.38
CA LYS A 188 -1.48 -18.39 11.94
C LYS A 188 -2.87 -19.01 12.15
N ILE A 189 -3.58 -18.62 13.19
CA ILE A 189 -4.93 -19.14 13.49
C ILE A 189 -5.90 -18.72 12.39
N LYS A 190 -5.86 -17.44 11.97
CA LYS A 190 -6.65 -16.95 10.84
C LYS A 190 -6.28 -17.64 9.53
N GLN A 191 -4.98 -17.84 9.27
CA GLN A 191 -4.52 -18.56 8.07
C GLN A 191 -5.02 -20.01 8.04
N ASP A 192 -4.95 -20.74 9.16
CA ASP A 192 -5.42 -22.12 9.22
C ASP A 192 -6.94 -22.21 9.02
N TYR A 193 -7.68 -21.23 9.55
CA TYR A 193 -9.11 -21.12 9.31
C TYR A 193 -9.43 -20.81 7.84
N PHE A 194 -8.74 -19.86 7.21
CA PHE A 194 -8.89 -19.56 5.78
C PHE A 194 -8.50 -20.73 4.89
N LYS A 195 -7.44 -21.46 5.23
CA LYS A 195 -7.06 -22.67 4.50
C LYS A 195 -8.17 -23.72 4.51
N ARG A 196 -8.93 -23.83 5.60
CA ARG A 196 -10.05 -24.78 5.71
C ARG A 196 -11.31 -24.30 4.98
N ILE A 197 -11.65 -23.02 5.10
CA ILE A 197 -12.92 -22.48 4.57
C ILE A 197 -12.81 -22.03 3.12
N PHE A 198 -11.69 -21.40 2.76
CA PHE A 198 -11.43 -20.83 1.43
C PHE A 198 -10.51 -21.69 0.56
N HIS A 199 -10.01 -22.81 1.11
CA HIS A 199 -9.02 -23.68 0.45
C HIS A 199 -7.77 -22.92 -0.04
N CYS A 200 -7.46 -21.77 0.59
CA CYS A 200 -6.38 -20.88 0.18
C CYS A 200 -5.10 -21.16 0.98
N SER A 201 -3.95 -21.15 0.29
CA SER A 201 -2.63 -21.34 0.91
C SER A 201 -1.66 -20.19 0.63
N ILE A 202 -2.02 -19.25 -0.25
CA ILE A 202 -1.17 -18.10 -0.60
C ILE A 202 -1.74 -16.85 0.03
N TYR A 203 -0.94 -16.21 0.89
CA TYR A 203 -1.30 -15.00 1.61
C TYR A 203 -0.31 -13.90 1.28
N ILE A 204 -0.80 -12.77 0.78
CA ILE A 204 0.01 -11.63 0.37
C ILE A 204 -0.34 -10.41 1.22
N GLY A 205 0.52 -10.13 2.20
CA GLY A 205 0.43 -8.92 3.01
C GLY A 205 0.95 -7.69 2.27
N PHE A 206 0.30 -6.54 2.43
CA PHE A 206 0.76 -5.25 1.91
C PHE A 206 1.15 -4.32 3.05
N TYR A 207 2.27 -3.62 2.89
CA TYR A 207 2.86 -2.76 3.91
C TYR A 207 2.98 -1.32 3.45
N GLY A 208 2.65 -0.41 4.36
CA GLY A 208 2.64 1.02 4.13
C GLY A 208 1.85 1.76 5.19
N SER A 209 1.81 3.09 5.07
CA SER A 209 1.12 3.98 5.98
C SER A 209 0.37 5.09 5.25
N ALA A 210 -0.37 5.94 5.97
CA ALA A 210 -1.02 7.12 5.40
C ALA A 210 0.00 8.02 4.69
N GLU A 211 1.11 8.25 5.37
CA GLU A 211 2.24 9.10 4.99
C GLU A 211 3.00 8.47 3.81
N THR A 212 3.46 7.22 3.95
CA THR A 212 4.31 6.58 2.94
C THR A 212 3.53 6.10 1.71
N GLY A 213 2.23 5.83 1.84
CA GLY A 213 1.48 5.03 0.88
C GLY A 213 1.87 3.55 0.97
N VAL A 214 1.22 2.69 0.20
CA VAL A 214 1.65 1.27 0.10
C VAL A 214 2.89 1.22 -0.77
N TYR A 215 3.96 0.62 -0.25
CA TYR A 215 5.26 0.60 -0.93
C TYR A 215 5.92 -0.78 -0.95
N ALA A 216 5.37 -1.75 -0.22
CA ALA A 216 5.91 -3.09 -0.16
C ALA A 216 4.79 -4.13 -0.08
N CYS A 217 5.06 -5.33 -0.56
CA CYS A 217 4.14 -6.47 -0.46
C CYS A 217 4.92 -7.77 -0.26
N GLN A 218 4.25 -8.78 0.30
CA GLN A 218 4.81 -10.12 0.43
C GLN A 218 4.84 -10.82 -0.93
N SER A 219 5.59 -11.91 -1.03
CA SER A 219 5.63 -12.73 -2.23
C SER A 219 5.45 -14.20 -1.86
N PRO A 220 4.73 -14.98 -2.69
CA PRO A 220 4.58 -16.42 -2.48
C PRO A 220 5.92 -17.16 -2.60
N ASN A 221 6.94 -16.52 -3.18
CA ASN A 221 8.28 -17.11 -3.36
C ASN A 221 9.06 -17.25 -2.04
N TYR A 222 8.56 -16.70 -0.94
CA TYR A 222 9.18 -16.79 0.37
C TYR A 222 8.31 -17.59 1.35
N SER A 223 8.92 -18.49 2.11
CA SER A 223 8.24 -19.33 3.11
C SER A 223 7.65 -18.53 4.28
N SER A 224 8.19 -17.33 4.54
CA SER A 224 7.81 -16.48 5.66
C SER A 224 6.85 -15.37 5.25
N THR A 225 5.68 -15.34 5.89
CA THR A 225 4.68 -14.25 5.83
C THR A 225 5.13 -12.98 6.55
N LYS A 226 6.44 -12.76 6.72
CA LYS A 226 7.03 -11.56 7.31
C LYS A 226 8.06 -10.89 6.40
N ILE A 227 8.28 -11.44 5.21
CA ILE A 227 9.20 -10.88 4.22
C ILE A 227 8.42 -10.02 3.24
N TYR A 228 8.82 -8.76 3.10
CA TYR A 228 8.22 -7.80 2.18
C TYR A 228 9.23 -7.37 1.13
N LEU A 229 8.81 -7.43 -0.13
CA LEU A 229 9.52 -6.90 -1.28
C LEU A 229 9.11 -5.45 -1.51
N TYR A 230 10.07 -4.62 -1.90
CA TYR A 230 9.84 -3.24 -2.27
C TYR A 230 10.70 -2.86 -3.49
N PRO A 231 10.21 -2.02 -4.40
CA PRO A 231 11.00 -1.51 -5.52
C PRO A 231 12.00 -0.44 -5.03
N LYS A 232 13.28 -0.58 -5.41
CA LYS A 232 14.36 0.34 -5.00
C LYS A 232 14.22 1.74 -5.61
N GLU A 233 13.51 1.84 -6.73
CA GLU A 233 13.15 3.10 -7.38
C GLU A 233 11.99 3.83 -6.68
N LEU A 234 11.27 3.15 -5.77
CA LEU A 234 10.11 3.69 -5.07
C LEU A 234 10.46 4.19 -3.66
N VAL A 235 11.20 3.39 -2.89
CA VAL A 235 11.68 3.76 -1.56
C VAL A 235 13.12 3.32 -1.33
N ASN A 236 13.84 4.09 -0.51
CA ASN A 236 15.07 3.66 0.15
C ASN A 236 14.76 3.33 1.61
N ILE A 237 15.18 2.14 2.06
CA ILE A 237 14.97 1.66 3.43
C ILE A 237 16.31 1.60 4.15
N GLU A 238 16.37 2.20 5.34
CA GLU A 238 17.48 2.09 6.29
C GLU A 238 16.98 1.40 7.57
N ILE A 239 17.87 0.71 8.28
CA ILE A 239 17.59 0.18 9.62
C ILE A 239 18.46 0.92 10.62
N VAL A 240 17.84 1.67 11.51
CA VAL A 240 18.53 2.44 12.57
C VAL A 240 18.00 1.97 13.92
N ASN A 241 18.84 1.30 14.73
CA ASN A 241 18.43 0.71 16.01
C ASN A 241 17.18 -0.18 15.88
N SER A 242 17.18 -1.06 14.88
CA SER A 242 16.06 -1.94 14.51
C SER A 242 14.80 -1.25 13.98
N LYS A 243 14.75 0.09 13.91
CA LYS A 243 13.62 0.81 13.32
C LYS A 243 13.75 0.90 11.81
N ILE A 244 12.61 0.78 11.13
CA ILE A 244 12.50 0.96 9.68
C ILE A 244 12.43 2.46 9.39
N ILE A 245 13.46 2.97 8.74
CA ILE A 245 13.54 4.37 8.30
C ILE A 245 13.33 4.41 6.79
N VAL A 246 12.33 5.17 6.34
CA VAL A 246 11.84 5.17 4.95
C VAL A 246 12.12 6.51 4.31
N THR A 247 12.74 6.48 3.14
CA THR A 247 12.75 7.62 2.22
C THR A 247 11.92 7.28 1.00
N ASN A 248 10.86 8.06 0.73
CA ASN A 248 10.05 7.89 -0.47
C ASN A 248 10.66 8.69 -1.63
N LEU A 249 11.03 8.01 -2.72
CA LEU A 249 11.77 8.58 -3.85
C LEU A 249 10.84 9.18 -4.92
N ILE A 250 9.53 8.98 -4.79
CA ILE A 250 8.52 9.44 -5.75
C ILE A 250 7.88 10.76 -5.29
N ARG A 251 7.69 10.93 -3.97
CA ARG A 251 6.97 12.07 -3.39
C ARG A 251 7.78 13.36 -3.47
N LYS A 252 7.22 14.39 -4.09
CA LYS A 252 7.75 15.76 -4.08
C LYS A 252 6.92 16.66 -3.18
N ARG A 253 5.61 16.44 -3.09
CA ARG A 253 4.74 17.06 -2.09
C ARG A 253 4.88 16.30 -0.77
N ASN A 254 5.04 17.05 0.34
CA ASN A 254 5.18 16.47 1.68
C ASN A 254 6.25 15.36 1.73
N GLN A 255 7.47 15.72 1.33
CA GLN A 255 8.58 14.78 1.16
C GLN A 255 8.85 13.99 2.43
N LEU A 256 9.00 12.68 2.28
CA LEU A 256 9.39 11.79 3.36
C LEU A 256 10.84 11.38 3.15
N ILE A 257 11.75 12.09 3.81
CA ILE A 257 13.18 11.79 3.80
C ILE A 257 13.56 11.32 5.20
N ARG A 258 14.11 10.11 5.30
CA ARG A 258 14.45 9.43 6.55
C ARG A 258 13.31 9.44 7.58
N PHE A 259 12.11 9.11 7.12
CA PHE A 259 10.90 9.03 7.95
C PHE A 259 10.92 7.78 8.82
N ASP A 260 10.80 7.94 10.15
CA ASP A 260 10.61 6.83 11.08
C ASP A 260 9.20 6.25 10.91
N SER A 261 9.08 5.02 10.40
CA SER A 261 7.77 4.39 10.21
C SER A 261 7.09 4.03 11.53
N GLY A 262 7.87 3.96 12.62
CA GLY A 262 7.44 3.45 13.92
C GLY A 262 7.52 1.93 14.05
N ASP A 263 7.81 1.21 12.96
CA ASP A 263 7.90 -0.25 12.95
C ASP A 263 9.35 -0.74 13.08
N LEU A 264 9.48 -1.96 13.61
CA LEU A 264 10.77 -2.63 13.74
C LEU A 264 11.00 -3.62 12.59
N GLY A 265 12.24 -3.71 12.12
CA GLY A 265 12.60 -4.59 11.01
C GLY A 265 14.09 -4.77 10.82
N ARG A 266 14.43 -5.59 9.83
CA ARG A 266 15.78 -5.80 9.33
C ARG A 266 15.76 -5.96 7.81
N ILE A 267 16.85 -5.59 7.15
CA ILE A 267 17.05 -5.89 5.72
C ILE A 267 17.68 -7.27 5.62
N ILE A 268 17.15 -8.11 4.73
CA ILE A 268 17.71 -9.42 4.37
C ILE A 268 18.22 -9.37 2.94
N SER A 269 19.33 -10.05 2.66
CA SER A 269 19.84 -10.14 1.29
C SER A 269 19.03 -11.16 0.50
N THR A 270 18.82 -10.92 -0.80
CA THR A 270 18.06 -11.83 -1.70
C THR A 270 18.69 -13.21 -1.87
N ASN A 271 19.94 -13.40 -1.41
CA ASN A 271 20.64 -14.68 -1.45
C ASN A 271 20.41 -15.54 -0.19
N GLU A 272 19.80 -14.97 0.85
CA GLU A 272 19.33 -15.75 2.00
C GLU A 272 17.96 -16.32 1.66
N ASN A 273 17.94 -17.46 0.96
CA ASN A 273 16.82 -18.37 1.02
C ASN A 273 16.71 -18.87 2.47
N SER A 274 16.01 -18.11 3.32
CA SER A 274 15.59 -18.61 4.62
C SER A 274 14.57 -19.72 4.37
N LYS A 275 15.07 -20.96 4.34
CA LYS A 275 14.24 -22.15 4.51
C LYS A 275 13.46 -22.03 5.81
#